data_AF-K1T8U3-F1
#
_entry.id   AF-K1T8U3-F1
#
_cell.length_a   1.000
_cell.length_b   1.000
_cell.length_c   1.000
_cell.angle_alpha   90.00
_cell.angle_beta   90.00
_cell.angle_gamma   90.00
#
_symmetry.space_group_name_H-M   'P 1'
#
loop_
_entity.id
_entity.type
_entity.pdbx_description
1 polymer ?
#
loop_
_entity_poly.entity_id
_entity_poly.type
_entity_poly.pdbx_seq_one_letter_code
_entity_poly.pdbx_strand_id
1 'polypeptide(L)'
;GDLCDLRTPLEKDCKVELLTFDNVDGQKTFWHTASHVLAQAVKRLYPNAKCAIGPAVDNGFYYDFDVEKPFSPEDLEKIKAEMKKIVKSGLELERVELSPEEAEKKLEEMNEPYKVELVKEHSDKGEHITFYKQGEFIDLCAGPHLMSVAPIKAIELTACTGAYWRGDANNAQLCRVYGVAFPKASMLEEHLKKLEEAKLRDHNKLGRELEYFTTVDYVGQGLPILLPKGARVVQLLQRWVEDVEQSKGCLLTKTP
;
A
#
# COMPACT_ATOMS: atom_id res chain seq x y z
N GLY A 1 -1.37 -4.21 -23.58
CA GLY A 1 -0.04 -3.74 -24.00
C GLY A 1 0.83 -3.66 -22.78
N ASP A 2 2.08 -3.21 -22.94
CA ASP A 2 2.98 -3.03 -21.81
C ASP A 2 2.74 -1.65 -21.18
N LEU A 3 2.55 -1.62 -19.87
CA LEU A 3 2.41 -0.37 -19.12
C LEU A 3 3.77 0.33 -19.08
N CYS A 4 3.85 1.55 -19.61
CA CYS A 4 5.07 2.33 -19.64
C CYS A 4 4.82 3.78 -19.22
N ASP A 5 5.90 4.47 -18.87
CA ASP A 5 5.87 5.88 -18.51
C ASP A 5 5.57 6.75 -19.74
N LEU A 6 4.93 7.91 -19.54
CA LEU A 6 4.67 8.87 -20.62
C LEU A 6 5.95 9.39 -21.29
N ARG A 7 7.09 9.28 -20.61
CA ARG A 7 8.42 9.65 -21.11
C ARG A 7 9.02 8.62 -22.06
N THR A 8 8.47 7.41 -22.14
CA THR A 8 9.03 6.32 -22.93
C THR A 8 8.96 6.63 -24.43
N PRO A 9 10.11 6.70 -25.14
CA PRO A 9 10.13 6.91 -26.58
C PRO A 9 9.47 5.74 -27.33
N LEU A 10 8.71 6.05 -28.37
CA LEU A 10 8.15 5.05 -29.27
C LEU A 10 9.14 4.79 -30.40
N GLU A 11 9.81 3.63 -30.38
CA GLU A 11 10.83 3.27 -31.38
C GLU A 11 10.25 2.63 -32.64
N LYS A 12 9.00 2.15 -32.59
CA LYS A 12 8.30 1.44 -33.67
C LYS A 12 6.83 1.81 -33.68
N ASP A 13 6.19 1.65 -34.84
CA ASP A 13 4.74 1.82 -34.99
C ASP A 13 3.99 0.89 -34.04
N CYS A 14 3.11 1.46 -33.22
CA CYS A 14 2.35 0.72 -32.22
C CYS A 14 1.00 1.38 -31.95
N LYS A 15 0.13 0.66 -31.23
CA LYS A 15 -1.13 1.23 -30.70
C LYS A 15 -0.85 1.81 -29.32
N VAL A 16 -1.26 3.05 -29.12
CA VAL A 16 -1.09 3.79 -27.87
C VAL A 16 -2.45 4.00 -27.23
N GLU A 17 -2.54 3.75 -25.92
CA GLU A 17 -3.69 4.06 -25.08
C GLU A 17 -3.23 4.94 -23.92
N LEU A 18 -3.87 6.09 -23.75
CA LEU A 18 -3.56 7.01 -22.64
C LEU A 18 -4.42 6.65 -21.44
N LEU A 19 -3.76 6.26 -20.36
CA LEU A 19 -4.42 5.90 -19.11
C LEU A 19 -4.61 7.14 -18.25
N THR A 20 -5.84 7.39 -17.83
CA THR A 20 -6.20 8.47 -16.90
C THR A 20 -6.44 7.89 -15.50
N PHE A 21 -6.75 8.76 -14.53
CA PHE A 21 -7.15 8.32 -13.20
C PHE A 21 -8.43 7.47 -13.18
N ASP A 22 -9.19 7.42 -14.27
CA ASP A 22 -10.38 6.57 -14.37
C ASP A 22 -10.03 5.10 -14.70
N ASN A 23 -8.79 4.83 -15.11
CA ASN A 23 -8.28 3.49 -15.37
C ASN A 23 -7.54 2.93 -14.14
N VAL A 24 -7.65 1.61 -13.89
CA VAL A 24 -7.01 0.94 -12.75
C VAL A 24 -5.49 1.18 -12.72
N ASP A 25 -4.81 0.99 -13.85
CA ASP A 25 -3.36 1.20 -13.94
C ASP A 25 -2.97 2.68 -13.85
N GLY A 26 -3.86 3.59 -14.27
CA GLY A 26 -3.69 5.02 -14.07
C GLY A 26 -3.82 5.43 -12.60
N GLN A 27 -4.74 4.82 -11.84
CA GLN A 27 -4.84 4.98 -10.38
C GLN A 27 -3.59 4.45 -9.68
N LYS A 28 -3.13 3.26 -10.05
CA LYS A 28 -1.90 2.68 -9.50
C LYS A 28 -0.69 3.57 -9.77
N THR A 29 -0.52 4.07 -10.99
CA THR A 29 0.55 5.01 -11.35
C THR A 29 0.47 6.31 -10.53
N PHE A 30 -0.74 6.83 -10.34
CA PHE A 30 -0.98 8.02 -9.54
C PHE A 30 -0.63 7.80 -8.06
N TRP A 31 -1.07 6.69 -7.47
CA TRP A 31 -0.77 6.32 -6.09
C TRP A 31 0.70 5.99 -5.87
N HIS A 32 1.36 5.46 -6.90
CA HIS A 32 2.80 5.22 -6.87
C HIS A 32 3.59 6.54 -6.81
N THR A 33 3.20 7.57 -7.57
CA THR A 33 3.78 8.91 -7.39
C THR A 33 3.44 9.49 -6.01
N ALA A 34 2.24 9.25 -5.48
CA ALA A 34 1.88 9.70 -4.14
C ALA A 34 2.71 9.01 -3.03
N SER A 35 3.12 7.75 -3.22
CA SER A 35 4.02 7.06 -2.29
C SER A 35 5.42 7.68 -2.28
N HIS A 36 5.92 8.15 -3.42
CA HIS A 36 7.19 8.91 -3.49
C HIS A 36 7.08 10.27 -2.80
N VAL A 37 5.94 10.96 -2.93
CA VAL A 37 5.66 12.19 -2.16
C VAL A 37 5.68 11.92 -0.65
N LEU A 38 5.14 10.78 -0.22
CA LEU A 38 5.20 10.36 1.19
C LEU A 38 6.65 10.12 1.63
N ALA A 39 7.43 9.35 0.86
CA ALA A 39 8.84 9.10 1.17
C ALA A 39 9.66 10.39 1.25
N GLN A 40 9.49 11.31 0.30
CA GLN A 40 10.12 12.63 0.35
C GLN A 40 9.73 13.42 1.62
N ALA A 41 8.44 13.47 1.96
CA ALA A 41 7.96 14.15 3.16
C ALA A 41 8.58 13.57 4.44
N VAL A 42 8.67 12.23 4.51
CA VAL A 42 9.33 11.54 5.62
C VAL A 42 10.82 11.88 5.67
N LYS A 43 11.56 11.83 4.56
CA LYS A 43 12.98 12.18 4.54
C LYS A 43 13.26 13.63 4.94
N ARG A 44 12.36 14.56 4.64
CA ARG A 44 12.48 15.98 5.09
C ARG A 44 12.30 16.14 6.59
N LEU A 45 11.33 15.44 7.18
CA LEU A 45 11.01 15.56 8.60
C LEU A 45 11.86 14.66 9.50
N TYR A 46 12.25 13.49 8.98
CA TYR A 46 13.00 12.44 9.65
C TYR A 46 14.16 11.98 8.75
N PRO A 47 15.25 12.76 8.65
CA PRO A 47 16.35 12.48 7.71
C PRO A 47 17.02 11.11 7.90
N ASN A 48 16.99 10.58 9.13
CA ASN A 48 17.55 9.27 9.48
C ASN A 48 16.63 8.08 9.12
N ALA A 49 15.38 8.33 8.70
CA ALA A 49 14.49 7.27 8.25
C ALA A 49 15.06 6.63 6.99
N LYS A 50 15.04 5.30 6.92
CA LYS A 50 15.44 4.55 5.72
C LYS A 50 14.21 4.06 4.98
N CYS A 51 14.22 4.18 3.67
CA CYS A 51 13.13 3.81 2.79
C CYS A 51 13.28 2.35 2.35
N ALA A 52 12.23 1.55 2.52
CA ALA A 52 12.20 0.17 2.06
C ALA A 52 11.39 0.03 0.76
N ILE A 53 10.10 -0.27 0.84
CA ILE A 53 9.23 -0.48 -0.32
C ILE A 53 7.97 0.38 -0.24
N GLY A 54 7.51 0.89 -1.38
CA GLY A 54 6.37 1.79 -1.46
C GLY A 54 5.43 1.58 -2.65
N PRO A 55 4.79 0.40 -2.77
CA PRO A 55 3.94 0.10 -3.91
C PRO A 55 2.58 0.80 -3.84
N ALA A 56 1.96 0.97 -5.01
CA ALA A 56 0.53 1.18 -5.10
C ALA A 56 -0.24 -0.12 -4.85
N VAL A 57 -1.38 -0.02 -4.17
CA VAL A 57 -2.29 -1.12 -3.85
C VAL A 57 -3.72 -0.78 -4.29
N ASP A 58 -4.65 -1.72 -4.23
CA ASP A 58 -5.99 -1.57 -4.84
C ASP A 58 -6.83 -0.40 -4.33
N ASN A 59 -6.48 0.20 -3.17
CA ASN A 59 -7.19 1.33 -2.59
C ASN A 59 -6.26 2.44 -2.10
N GLY A 60 -5.10 2.61 -2.74
CA GLY A 60 -4.14 3.65 -2.36
C GLY A 60 -2.70 3.19 -2.52
N PHE A 61 -1.89 3.48 -1.52
CA PHE A 61 -0.49 3.09 -1.46
C PHE A 61 -0.08 2.86 -0.01
N TYR A 62 1.07 2.24 0.17
CA TYR A 62 1.78 2.32 1.43
C TYR A 62 3.26 2.59 1.18
N TYR A 63 3.98 2.94 2.23
CA TYR A 63 5.43 2.99 2.22
C TYR A 63 5.98 2.47 3.54
N ASP A 64 6.96 1.58 3.46
CA ASP A 64 7.66 0.98 4.61
C ASP A 64 8.92 1.78 4.94
N PHE A 65 9.03 2.18 6.21
CA PHE A 65 10.17 2.92 6.75
C PHE A 65 10.81 2.18 7.91
N ASP A 66 12.14 2.11 7.89
CA ASP A 66 12.93 1.77 9.07
C ASP A 66 13.23 3.05 9.84
N VAL A 67 12.65 3.13 11.04
CA VAL A 67 12.72 4.26 11.96
C VAL A 67 12.87 3.75 13.37
N GLU A 68 13.68 4.43 14.18
CA GLU A 68 13.89 4.07 15.59
C GLU A 68 12.59 4.13 16.40
N LYS A 69 11.75 5.15 16.11
CA LYS A 69 10.45 5.33 16.75
C LYS A 69 9.34 5.24 15.69
N PRO A 70 8.35 4.33 15.85
CA PRO A 70 7.18 4.30 14.99
C PRO A 70 6.44 5.64 14.99
N PHE A 71 5.86 6.00 13.84
CA PHE A 71 5.12 7.26 13.71
C PHE A 71 3.84 7.26 14.55
N SER A 72 3.66 8.31 15.34
CA SER A 72 2.41 8.58 16.05
C SER A 72 1.35 9.19 15.13
N PRO A 73 0.06 9.22 15.52
CA PRO A 73 -0.96 9.97 14.79
C PRO A 73 -0.59 11.44 14.56
N GLU A 74 0.07 12.07 15.53
CA GLU A 74 0.55 13.45 15.42
C GLU A 74 1.67 13.60 14.38
N ASP A 75 2.53 12.58 14.24
CA ASP A 75 3.56 12.54 13.21
C ASP A 75 2.94 12.38 11.82
N LEU A 76 1.90 11.56 11.67
CA LEU A 76 1.16 11.42 10.40
C LEU A 76 0.54 12.74 9.96
N GLU A 77 0.00 13.56 10.87
CA GLU A 77 -0.50 14.89 10.52
C GLU A 77 0.61 15.84 10.04
N LYS A 78 1.80 15.79 10.66
CA LYS A 78 2.97 16.56 10.20
C LYS A 78 3.45 16.11 8.83
N ILE A 79 3.55 14.79 8.61
CA ILE A 79 3.94 14.19 7.34
C ILE A 79 2.94 14.60 6.25
N LYS A 80 1.64 14.45 6.51
CA LYS A 80 0.57 14.89 5.59
C LYS A 80 0.67 16.37 5.26
N ALA A 81 0.96 17.22 6.24
CA ALA A 81 1.17 18.65 6.02
C ALA A 81 2.39 18.92 5.12
N GLU A 82 3.49 18.19 5.29
CA GLU A 82 4.68 18.31 4.44
C GLU A 82 4.42 17.78 3.02
N MET A 83 3.71 16.66 2.87
CA MET A 83 3.25 16.16 1.56
C MET A 83 2.45 17.22 0.80
N LYS A 84 1.54 17.94 1.49
CA LYS A 84 0.78 19.05 0.88
C LYS A 84 1.68 20.18 0.39
N LYS A 85 2.79 20.49 1.08
CA LYS A 85 3.76 21.51 0.62
C LYS A 85 4.51 21.04 -0.62
N ILE A 86 4.96 19.79 -0.65
CA ILE A 86 5.64 19.17 -1.80
C ILE A 86 4.72 19.22 -3.02
N VAL A 87 3.49 18.74 -2.89
CA VAL A 87 2.51 18.76 -3.98
C VAL A 87 2.24 20.18 -4.48
N LYS A 88 2.14 21.16 -3.58
CA LYS A 88 1.93 22.57 -3.93
C LYS A 88 3.11 23.17 -4.73
N SER A 89 4.33 22.67 -4.53
CA SER A 89 5.47 23.10 -5.36
C SER A 89 5.42 22.59 -6.81
N GLY A 90 4.61 21.56 -7.10
CA GLY A 90 4.41 21.08 -8.46
C GLY A 90 5.67 20.50 -9.11
N LEU A 91 6.60 19.97 -8.31
CA LEU A 91 7.87 19.38 -8.77
C LEU A 91 7.66 18.38 -9.91
N GLU A 92 8.48 18.50 -10.93
CA GLU A 92 8.59 17.52 -12.01
C GLU A 92 9.38 16.30 -11.54
N LEU A 93 9.05 15.14 -12.12
CA LEU A 93 9.77 13.89 -11.89
C LEU A 93 10.75 13.65 -13.05
N GLU A 94 11.99 13.36 -12.72
CA GLU A 94 13.06 12.98 -13.67
C GLU A 94 13.34 11.49 -13.50
N ARG A 95 13.22 10.70 -14.59
CA ARG A 95 13.66 9.31 -14.63
C ARG A 95 15.16 9.28 -14.94
N VAL A 96 15.94 8.66 -14.07
CA VAL A 96 17.38 8.50 -14.21
C VAL A 96 17.69 7.01 -14.25
N GLU A 97 18.50 6.57 -15.21
CA GLU A 97 19.00 5.21 -15.26
C GLU A 97 20.47 5.23 -14.86
N LEU A 98 20.85 4.34 -13.95
CA LEU A 98 22.22 4.22 -13.45
C LEU A 98 22.71 2.79 -13.68
N SER A 99 24.01 2.62 -13.83
CA SER A 99 24.59 1.27 -13.77
C SER A 99 24.39 0.67 -12.37
N PRO A 100 24.35 -0.67 -12.22
CA PRO A 100 24.25 -1.30 -10.90
C PRO A 100 25.30 -0.81 -9.90
N GLU A 101 26.56 -0.68 -10.33
CA GLU A 101 27.66 -0.20 -9.49
C GLU A 101 27.46 1.25 -9.00
N GLU A 102 27.01 2.15 -9.89
CA GLU A 102 26.71 3.54 -9.53
C GLU A 102 25.49 3.63 -8.62
N ALA A 103 24.48 2.80 -8.87
CA ALA A 103 23.26 2.74 -8.08
C ALA A 103 23.52 2.26 -6.65
N GLU A 104 24.30 1.18 -6.49
CA GLU A 104 24.71 0.66 -5.17
C GLU A 104 25.49 1.73 -4.40
N LYS A 105 26.54 2.29 -5.00
CA LYS A 105 27.36 3.32 -4.37
C LYS A 105 26.52 4.52 -3.92
N LYS A 106 25.60 4.99 -4.78
CA LYS A 106 24.73 6.11 -4.48
C LYS A 106 23.81 5.82 -3.28
N LEU A 107 23.22 4.62 -3.23
CA LEU A 107 22.32 4.23 -2.15
C LEU A 107 23.07 3.97 -0.83
N GLU A 108 24.30 3.49 -0.89
CA GLU A 108 25.20 3.38 0.27
C GLU A 108 25.56 4.77 0.82
N GLU A 109 25.91 5.73 -0.03
CA GLU A 109 26.15 7.13 0.36
C GLU A 109 24.90 7.80 0.98
N MET A 110 23.72 7.41 0.52
CA MET A 110 22.43 7.86 1.08
C MET A 110 22.01 7.10 2.35
N ASN A 111 22.76 6.06 2.74
CA ASN A 111 22.46 5.18 3.86
C ASN A 111 21.08 4.49 3.74
N GLU A 112 20.78 3.96 2.54
CA GLU A 112 19.51 3.28 2.20
C GLU A 112 19.71 1.75 2.00
N PRO A 113 19.97 0.97 3.08
CA PRO A 113 20.40 -0.42 2.97
C PRO A 113 19.39 -1.34 2.27
N TYR A 114 18.09 -1.15 2.51
CA TYR A 114 17.05 -1.94 1.87
C TYR A 114 17.02 -1.76 0.36
N LYS A 115 17.32 -0.55 -0.13
CA LYS A 115 17.40 -0.27 -1.56
C LYS A 115 18.67 -0.86 -2.18
N VAL A 116 19.79 -0.89 -1.45
CA VAL A 116 21.02 -1.57 -1.89
C VAL A 116 20.76 -3.07 -2.12
N GLU A 117 20.04 -3.72 -1.21
CA GLU A 117 19.62 -5.13 -1.40
C GLU A 117 18.76 -5.31 -2.66
N LEU A 118 17.83 -4.39 -2.91
CA LEU A 118 16.98 -4.43 -4.10
C LEU A 118 17.79 -4.24 -5.39
N VAL A 119 18.76 -3.32 -5.44
CA VAL A 119 19.62 -3.14 -6.62
C VAL A 119 20.35 -4.43 -6.95
N LYS A 120 20.93 -5.10 -5.95
CA LYS A 120 21.62 -6.39 -6.16
C LYS A 120 20.68 -7.44 -6.76
N GLU A 121 19.49 -7.59 -6.18
CA GLU A 121 18.49 -8.54 -6.68
C GLU A 121 18.07 -8.26 -8.13
N HIS A 122 17.80 -6.99 -8.46
CA HIS A 122 17.39 -6.59 -9.81
C HIS A 122 18.54 -6.71 -10.81
N SER A 123 19.77 -6.36 -10.40
CA SER A 123 20.97 -6.49 -11.22
C SER A 123 21.29 -7.95 -11.55
N ASP A 124 21.15 -8.86 -10.58
CA ASP A 124 21.37 -10.30 -10.77
C ASP A 124 20.38 -10.91 -11.79
N LYS A 125 19.19 -10.31 -11.92
CA LYS A 125 18.18 -10.67 -12.93
C LYS A 125 18.41 -10.01 -14.29
N GLY A 126 19.38 -9.11 -14.40
CA GLY A 126 19.65 -8.31 -15.61
C GLY A 126 18.60 -7.23 -15.87
N GLU A 127 17.89 -6.78 -14.84
CA GLU A 127 16.89 -5.72 -14.94
C GLU A 127 17.56 -4.33 -14.93
N HIS A 128 16.96 -3.37 -15.65
CA HIS A 128 17.45 -1.99 -15.67
C HIS A 128 17.24 -1.32 -14.31
N ILE A 129 18.28 -0.66 -13.79
CA ILE A 129 18.23 0.02 -12.50
C ILE A 129 17.87 1.49 -12.71
N THR A 130 16.62 1.82 -12.36
CA THR A 130 16.07 3.15 -12.57
C THR A 130 15.71 3.84 -11.27
N PHE A 131 15.86 5.16 -11.28
CA PHE A 131 15.53 6.05 -10.19
C PHE A 131 14.57 7.12 -10.67
N TYR A 132 13.73 7.59 -9.76
CA TYR A 132 12.90 8.76 -9.97
C TYR A 132 13.29 9.85 -8.99
N LYS A 133 13.61 11.03 -9.54
CA LYS A 133 14.00 12.21 -8.78
C LYS A 133 12.88 13.25 -8.82
N GLN A 134 12.55 13.82 -7.66
CA GLN A 134 11.60 14.93 -7.51
C GLN A 134 12.18 15.98 -6.55
N GLY A 135 12.69 17.08 -7.13
CA GLY A 135 13.44 18.08 -6.38
C GLY A 135 14.73 17.47 -5.80
N GLU A 136 14.88 17.53 -4.48
CA GLU A 136 16.02 16.97 -3.75
C GLU A 136 15.93 15.48 -3.45
N PHE A 137 14.75 14.89 -3.57
CA PHE A 137 14.52 13.47 -3.29
C PHE A 137 14.75 12.63 -4.54
N ILE A 138 15.39 11.48 -4.36
CA ILE A 138 15.59 10.47 -5.39
C ILE A 138 15.37 9.09 -4.78
N ASP A 139 14.66 8.23 -5.49
CA ASP A 139 14.38 6.87 -5.02
C ASP A 139 14.51 5.82 -6.12
N LEU A 140 14.95 4.62 -5.73
CA LEU A 140 15.03 3.45 -6.59
C LEU A 140 13.61 2.95 -6.87
N CYS A 141 13.23 2.96 -8.14
CA CYS A 141 11.90 2.57 -8.58
C CYS A 141 11.86 2.30 -10.09
N ALA A 142 11.15 1.24 -10.51
CA ALA A 142 10.91 0.90 -11.91
C ALA A 142 9.86 1.82 -12.59
N GLY A 143 8.94 2.38 -11.81
CA GLY A 143 7.80 3.15 -12.30
C GLY A 143 6.65 2.27 -12.83
N PRO A 144 5.76 2.82 -13.67
CA PRO A 144 5.74 4.22 -14.13
C PRO A 144 5.36 5.21 -13.03
N HIS A 145 5.58 6.50 -13.29
CA HIS A 145 5.13 7.61 -12.45
C HIS A 145 4.49 8.73 -13.29
N LEU A 146 3.77 9.63 -12.62
CA LEU A 146 3.32 10.87 -13.22
C LEU A 146 4.50 11.76 -13.67
N MET A 147 4.21 12.69 -14.58
CA MET A 147 5.18 13.68 -15.05
C MET A 147 5.61 14.67 -13.96
N SER A 148 4.70 14.98 -13.04
CA SER A 148 4.92 15.87 -11.89
C SER A 148 4.01 15.48 -10.73
N VAL A 149 4.27 16.04 -9.55
CA VAL A 149 3.41 15.85 -8.36
C VAL A 149 2.16 16.74 -8.37
N ALA A 150 2.09 17.72 -9.27
CA ALA A 150 1.01 18.71 -9.34
C ALA A 150 -0.42 18.14 -9.54
N PRO A 151 -0.63 17.02 -10.24
CA PRO A 151 -1.96 16.42 -10.37
C PRO A 151 -2.52 15.89 -9.05
N ILE A 152 -1.67 15.60 -8.07
CA ILE A 152 -2.09 15.19 -6.73
C ILE A 152 -2.70 16.40 -6.04
N LYS A 153 -3.92 16.30 -5.50
CA LYS A 153 -4.57 17.46 -4.84
C LYS A 153 -5.14 17.13 -3.46
N ALA A 154 -5.64 15.92 -3.30
CA ALA A 154 -6.21 15.45 -2.05
C ALA A 154 -5.44 14.22 -1.61
N ILE A 155 -4.95 14.24 -0.37
CA ILE A 155 -4.14 13.16 0.22
C ILE A 155 -4.66 12.93 1.63
N GLU A 156 -4.82 11.66 2.02
CA GLU A 156 -5.05 11.25 3.39
C GLU A 156 -4.12 10.10 3.76
N LEU A 157 -3.54 10.16 4.96
CA LEU A 157 -2.76 9.06 5.54
C LEU A 157 -3.68 8.31 6.50
N THR A 158 -3.88 7.02 6.27
CA THR A 158 -4.97 6.26 6.90
C THR A 158 -4.52 5.47 8.12
N ALA A 159 -3.27 5.00 8.16
CA ALA A 159 -2.70 4.24 9.28
C ALA A 159 -1.16 4.21 9.24
N CYS A 160 -0.49 4.07 10.40
CA CYS A 160 0.83 3.43 10.49
C CYS A 160 0.66 2.09 11.21
N THR A 161 1.20 1.03 10.64
CA THR A 161 1.22 -0.33 11.23
C THR A 161 2.63 -0.89 11.21
N GLY A 162 2.91 -1.88 12.06
CA GLY A 162 4.13 -2.66 11.93
C GLY A 162 4.11 -3.55 10.69
N ALA A 163 5.23 -3.65 10.00
CA ALA A 163 5.50 -4.63 8.96
C ALA A 163 6.88 -5.24 9.20
N TYR A 164 7.19 -6.33 8.51
CA TYR A 164 8.51 -6.94 8.53
C TYR A 164 9.10 -6.93 7.12
N TRP A 165 10.41 -6.71 7.01
CA TRP A 165 11.09 -6.78 5.73
C TRP A 165 10.85 -8.14 5.07
N ARG A 166 10.39 -8.13 3.81
CA ARG A 166 9.95 -9.31 3.03
C ARG A 166 8.83 -10.14 3.67
N GLY A 167 8.14 -9.61 4.68
CA GLY A 167 7.08 -10.32 5.40
C GLY A 167 7.58 -11.44 6.31
N ASP A 168 8.89 -11.50 6.58
CA ASP A 168 9.48 -12.50 7.48
C ASP A 168 9.68 -11.88 8.87
N ALA A 169 9.04 -12.47 9.88
CA ALA A 169 9.09 -12.00 11.27
C ALA A 169 10.50 -12.05 11.90
N ASN A 170 11.46 -12.75 11.28
CA ASN A 170 12.85 -12.77 11.72
C ASN A 170 13.66 -11.56 11.22
N ASN A 171 13.13 -10.79 10.27
CA ASN A 171 13.80 -9.62 9.72
C ASN A 171 13.48 -8.34 10.50
N ALA A 172 14.12 -7.23 10.10
CA ALA A 172 13.87 -5.91 10.66
C ALA A 172 12.37 -5.54 10.61
N GLN A 173 11.88 -4.99 11.73
CA GLN A 173 10.54 -4.43 11.83
C GLN A 173 10.53 -3.01 11.25
N LEU A 174 9.55 -2.73 10.41
CA LEU A 174 9.34 -1.47 9.69
C LEU A 174 8.03 -0.82 10.15
N CYS A 175 7.91 0.51 10.09
CA CYS A 175 6.60 1.19 10.12
C CYS A 175 6.10 1.34 8.68
N ARG A 176 4.99 0.68 8.39
CA ARG A 176 4.23 0.83 7.16
C ARG A 176 3.22 1.96 7.31
N VAL A 177 3.37 3.01 6.53
CA VAL A 177 2.40 4.10 6.46
C VAL A 177 1.50 3.91 5.24
N TYR A 178 0.20 3.78 5.48
CA TYR A 178 -0.82 3.70 4.44
C TYR A 178 -1.36 5.09 4.09
N GLY A 179 -1.69 5.29 2.83
CA GLY A 179 -2.32 6.51 2.35
C GLY A 179 -3.12 6.31 1.08
N VAL A 180 -3.94 7.30 0.78
CA VAL A 180 -4.69 7.38 -0.46
C VAL A 180 -4.62 8.80 -0.99
N ALA A 181 -4.59 8.96 -2.31
CA ALA A 181 -4.52 10.25 -2.95
C ALA A 181 -5.46 10.33 -4.15
N PHE A 182 -5.95 11.53 -4.45
CA PHE A 182 -6.88 11.80 -5.54
C PHE A 182 -6.59 13.13 -6.24
N PRO A 183 -6.98 13.26 -7.52
CA PRO A 183 -6.84 14.51 -8.28
C PRO A 183 -7.85 15.58 -7.87
N LYS A 184 -8.88 15.24 -7.09
CA LYS A 184 -9.93 16.16 -6.61
C LYS A 184 -10.31 15.84 -5.17
N ALA A 185 -10.60 16.88 -4.38
CA ALA A 185 -11.05 16.74 -2.99
C ALA A 185 -12.36 15.95 -2.86
N SER A 186 -13.31 16.16 -3.78
CA SER A 186 -14.59 15.44 -3.78
C SER A 186 -14.44 13.92 -3.89
N MET A 187 -13.41 13.43 -4.60
CA MET A 187 -13.15 12.00 -4.72
C MET A 187 -12.60 11.41 -3.42
N LEU A 188 -11.78 12.18 -2.70
CA LEU A 188 -11.31 11.78 -1.37
C LEU A 188 -12.47 11.71 -0.38
N GLU A 189 -13.35 12.72 -0.38
CA GLU A 189 -14.54 12.73 0.47
C GLU A 189 -15.45 11.52 0.20
N GLU A 190 -15.71 11.21 -1.07
CA GLU A 190 -16.50 10.04 -1.46
C GLU A 190 -15.83 8.74 -1.00
N HIS A 191 -14.51 8.62 -1.17
CA HIS A 191 -13.75 7.45 -0.74
C HIS A 191 -13.79 7.26 0.79
N LEU A 192 -13.56 8.32 1.55
CA LEU A 192 -13.63 8.28 3.02
C LEU A 192 -15.05 7.94 3.51
N LYS A 193 -16.09 8.45 2.83
CA LYS A 193 -17.47 8.08 3.12
C LYS A 193 -17.73 6.58 2.89
N LYS A 194 -17.23 6.01 1.79
CA LYS A 194 -17.34 4.56 1.52
C LYS A 194 -16.62 3.73 2.58
N LEU A 195 -15.44 4.16 3.02
CA LEU A 195 -14.72 3.48 4.10
C LEU A 195 -15.49 3.52 5.43
N GLU A 196 -16.12 4.64 5.75
CA GLU A 196 -16.92 4.75 6.97
C GLU A 196 -18.19 3.87 6.89
N GLU A 197 -18.87 3.86 5.75
CA GLU A 197 -20.00 2.95 5.50
C GLU A 197 -19.59 1.47 5.59
N ALA A 198 -18.38 1.11 5.12
CA ALA A 198 -17.84 -0.23 5.25
C ALA A 198 -17.55 -0.60 6.70
N LYS A 199 -16.97 0.30 7.50
CA LYS A 199 -16.74 0.10 8.95
C LYS A 199 -18.02 -0.12 9.73
N LEU A 200 -19.11 0.55 9.35
CA LEU A 200 -20.44 0.31 9.95
C LEU A 200 -20.97 -1.10 9.69
N ARG A 201 -20.46 -1.79 8.67
CA ARG A 201 -20.86 -3.16 8.27
C ARG A 201 -19.80 -4.21 8.60
N ASP A 202 -18.79 -3.85 9.37
CA ASP A 202 -17.75 -4.79 9.79
C ASP A 202 -18.35 -5.85 10.74
N HIS A 203 -18.25 -7.12 10.35
CA HIS A 203 -18.74 -8.24 11.15
C HIS A 203 -18.06 -8.34 12.53
N ASN A 204 -16.83 -7.86 12.70
CA ASN A 204 -16.16 -7.81 13.99
C ASN A 204 -16.76 -6.78 14.94
N LYS A 205 -17.28 -5.68 14.39
CA LYS A 205 -18.00 -4.66 15.15
C LYS A 205 -19.41 -5.14 15.45
N LEU A 206 -20.19 -5.43 14.41
CA LEU A 206 -21.58 -5.85 14.53
C LEU A 206 -21.74 -7.17 15.29
N GLY A 207 -20.85 -8.14 15.05
CA GLY A 207 -20.92 -9.44 15.70
C GLY A 207 -20.71 -9.37 17.21
N ARG A 208 -19.89 -8.42 17.69
CA ARG A 208 -19.71 -8.16 19.12
C ARG A 208 -20.86 -7.31 19.68
N GLU A 209 -21.24 -6.22 19.00
CA GLU A 209 -22.33 -5.32 19.42
C GLU A 209 -23.68 -6.03 19.52
N LEU A 210 -23.96 -6.95 18.59
CA LEU A 210 -25.21 -7.71 18.56
C LEU A 210 -25.13 -9.05 19.31
N GLU A 211 -23.97 -9.36 19.91
CA GLU A 211 -23.71 -10.57 20.69
C GLU A 211 -23.86 -11.88 19.88
N TYR A 212 -23.36 -11.89 18.65
CA TYR A 212 -23.24 -13.12 17.85
C TYR A 212 -21.98 -13.90 18.22
N PHE A 213 -20.86 -13.22 18.46
CA PHE A 213 -19.62 -13.86 18.89
C PHE A 213 -18.75 -12.92 19.74
N THR A 214 -17.77 -13.50 20.40
CA THR A 214 -16.71 -12.75 21.08
C THR A 214 -15.35 -13.44 20.92
N THR A 215 -14.28 -12.74 21.28
CA THR A 215 -12.90 -13.24 21.29
C THR A 215 -12.31 -12.97 22.66
N VAL A 216 -11.63 -13.96 23.25
CA VAL A 216 -11.04 -13.86 24.58
C VAL A 216 -9.60 -14.33 24.50
N ASP A 217 -8.67 -13.47 24.89
CA ASP A 217 -7.23 -13.72 24.74
C ASP A 217 -6.77 -15.01 25.45
N TYR A 218 -7.36 -15.32 26.61
CA TYR A 218 -7.08 -16.54 27.37
C TYR A 218 -7.45 -17.83 26.61
N VAL A 219 -8.44 -17.79 25.72
CA VAL A 219 -8.85 -18.95 24.91
C VAL A 219 -7.91 -19.15 23.72
N GLY A 220 -7.42 -18.05 23.14
CA GLY A 220 -6.44 -18.07 22.05
C GLY A 220 -6.87 -17.20 20.86
N GLN A 221 -5.86 -16.70 20.13
CA GLN A 221 -6.07 -15.89 18.94
C GLN A 221 -6.65 -16.74 17.79
N GLY A 222 -7.68 -16.21 17.12
CA GLY A 222 -8.35 -16.92 16.01
C GLY A 222 -9.38 -17.96 16.44
N LEU A 223 -9.69 -18.07 17.74
CA LEU A 223 -10.69 -19.00 18.28
C LEU A 223 -11.92 -18.22 18.80
N PRO A 224 -12.86 -17.81 17.92
CA PRO A 224 -14.04 -17.06 18.35
C PRO A 224 -15.01 -17.94 19.12
N ILE A 225 -15.60 -17.39 20.17
CA ILE A 225 -16.68 -18.02 20.93
C ILE A 225 -18.00 -17.58 20.34
N LEU A 226 -18.76 -18.53 19.78
CA LEU A 226 -20.12 -18.27 19.31
C LEU A 226 -21.06 -18.12 20.51
N LEU A 227 -21.66 -16.94 20.64
CA LEU A 227 -22.69 -16.66 21.64
C LEU A 227 -24.03 -17.24 21.17
N PRO A 228 -25.08 -17.32 22.02
CA PRO A 228 -26.33 -18.02 21.67
C PRO A 228 -26.97 -17.59 20.34
N LYS A 229 -26.92 -16.30 19.99
CA LYS A 229 -27.42 -15.78 18.70
C LYS A 229 -26.58 -16.28 17.52
N GLY A 230 -25.25 -16.24 17.63
CA GLY A 230 -24.31 -16.78 16.63
C GLY A 230 -24.45 -18.27 16.44
N ALA A 231 -24.48 -19.03 17.54
CA ALA A 231 -24.69 -20.47 17.51
C ALA A 231 -26.00 -20.83 16.79
N ARG A 232 -27.07 -20.05 16.99
CA ARG A 232 -28.34 -20.27 16.30
C ARG A 232 -28.25 -20.02 14.79
N VAL A 233 -27.59 -18.94 14.35
CA VAL A 233 -27.39 -18.67 12.92
C VAL A 233 -26.56 -19.77 12.26
N VAL A 234 -25.45 -20.16 12.87
CA VAL A 234 -24.59 -21.23 12.36
C VAL A 234 -25.37 -22.55 12.26
N GLN A 235 -26.16 -22.90 13.29
CA GLN A 235 -27.01 -24.09 13.25
C GLN A 235 -28.03 -24.08 12.11
N LEU A 236 -28.64 -22.93 11.82
CA LEU A 236 -29.60 -22.80 10.72
C LEU A 236 -28.92 -22.98 9.36
N LEU A 237 -27.75 -22.36 9.17
CA LEU A 237 -26.96 -22.51 7.96
C LEU A 237 -26.48 -23.95 7.76
N GLN A 238 -25.99 -24.59 8.83
CA GLN A 238 -25.52 -25.97 8.80
C GLN A 238 -26.63 -26.93 8.36
N ARG A 239 -27.82 -26.85 8.98
CA ARG A 239 -28.96 -27.68 8.60
C ARG A 239 -29.35 -27.50 7.15
N TRP A 240 -29.42 -26.25 6.69
CA TRP A 240 -29.74 -25.95 5.30
C TRP A 240 -28.72 -26.55 4.33
N VAL A 241 -27.41 -26.43 4.61
CA VAL A 241 -26.36 -27.04 3.78
C VAL A 241 -26.49 -28.56 3.77
N GLU A 242 -26.65 -29.18 4.95
CA GLU A 242 -26.81 -30.64 5.09
C GLU A 242 -28.03 -31.15 4.28
N ASP A 243 -29.17 -30.45 4.35
CA ASP A 243 -30.37 -30.78 3.58
C ASP A 243 -30.13 -30.67 2.05
N VAL A 244 -29.44 -29.61 1.62
CA VAL A 244 -29.12 -29.39 0.20
C VAL A 244 -28.15 -30.45 -0.32
N GLU A 245 -27.09 -30.75 0.43
CA GLU A 245 -26.10 -31.78 0.11
C GLU A 245 -26.78 -33.15 -0.01
N GLN A 246 -27.63 -33.50 0.95
CA GLN A 246 -28.39 -34.75 0.93
C GLN A 246 -29.30 -34.85 -0.30
N SER A 247 -29.99 -33.76 -0.65
CA SER A 247 -30.86 -33.72 -1.84
C SER A 247 -30.10 -33.95 -3.15
N LYS A 248 -28.79 -33.70 -3.16
CA LYS A 248 -27.89 -33.92 -4.30
C LYS A 248 -27.15 -35.26 -4.23
N GLY A 249 -27.46 -36.11 -3.25
CA GLY A 249 -26.85 -37.42 -3.09
C GLY A 249 -25.47 -37.41 -2.42
N CYS A 250 -25.06 -36.30 -1.80
CA CYS A 250 -23.85 -36.28 -0.98
C CYS A 250 -24.06 -37.09 0.30
N LEU A 251 -23.04 -37.86 0.70
CA LEU A 251 -23.04 -38.65 1.92
C LEU A 251 -22.21 -37.92 2.98
N LEU A 252 -22.82 -37.58 4.12
CA LEU A 252 -22.14 -36.91 5.22
C LEU A 252 -21.09 -37.84 5.84
N THR A 253 -19.85 -37.37 5.92
CA THR A 253 -18.74 -38.05 6.61
C THR A 253 -18.17 -37.16 7.71
N LYS A 254 -17.66 -37.75 8.79
CA LYS A 254 -16.92 -37.04 9.84
C LYS A 254 -15.55 -37.69 10.02
N THR A 255 -14.48 -36.92 9.89
CA THR A 255 -13.10 -37.36 10.07
C THR A 255 -12.46 -36.61 11.23
N PRO A 256 -11.46 -37.19 11.92
CA PRO A 256 -10.61 -36.48 12.87
C PRO A 256 -9.90 -35.27 12.25
#